data_AF-A0A3B8NVW0-F1
#
_entry.id   AF-A0A3B8NVW0-F1
#
_cell.length_a   1.000
_cell.length_b   1.000
_cell.length_c   1.000
_cell.angle_alpha   90.00
_cell.angle_beta   90.00
_cell.angle_gamma   90.00
#
_symmetry.space_group_name_H-M   'P 1'
#
loop_
_entity.id
_entity.type
_entity.pdbx_description
1 polymer ?
#
loop_
_entity_poly.entity_id
_entity_poly.type
_entity_poly.pdbx_seq_one_letter_code
_entity_poly.pdbx_strand_id
1 'polypeptide(L)' 'SKWEQFIVVAGHGLIQERNINTNETVEFEVSGDKIEAVYMIPGWTHNIINLSKTENLVTVMTCNEIFDPKKPDTFFEKV' A
#
# COMPACT_ATOMS: atom_id res chain seq x y z
N SER A 1 -16.04 2.30 3.99
CA SER A 1 -14.87 2.91 3.35
C SER A 1 -13.72 2.01 3.67
N LYS A 2 -13.17 1.41 2.63
CA LYS A 2 -12.10 0.43 2.70
C LYS A 2 -10.79 1.09 3.15
N TRP A 3 -10.06 0.43 4.04
CA TRP A 3 -8.69 0.77 4.39
C TRP A 3 -7.86 -0.50 4.54
N GLU A 4 -6.57 -0.36 4.33
CA GLU A 4 -5.63 -1.47 4.27
C GLU A 4 -4.43 -1.25 5.19
N GLN A 5 -3.77 -2.34 5.55
CA GLN A 5 -2.50 -2.32 6.25
C GLN A 5 -1.53 -3.26 5.54
N PHE A 6 -0.38 -2.73 5.12
CA PHE A 6 0.66 -3.45 4.40
C PHE A 6 1.85 -3.66 5.33
N ILE A 7 2.33 -4.90 5.36
CA ILE A 7 3.48 -5.32 6.15
C ILE A 7 4.41 -6.09 5.22
N VAL A 8 5.56 -5.51 4.89
CA VAL A 8 6.58 -6.21 4.10
C VAL A 8 7.31 -7.20 5.01
N VAL A 9 7.31 -8.47 4.64
CA VAL A 9 7.94 -9.56 5.40
C VAL A 9 9.14 -10.18 4.70
N ALA A 10 9.36 -9.87 3.42
CA ALA A 10 10.58 -10.20 2.68
C ALA A 10 10.79 -9.22 1.51
N GLY A 11 12.04 -8.96 1.17
CA GLY A 11 12.44 -8.01 0.13
C GLY A 11 12.42 -6.55 0.60
N HIS A 12 12.61 -5.64 -0.36
CA HIS A 12 12.68 -4.20 -0.17
C HIS A 12 11.72 -3.49 -1.14
N GLY A 13 10.89 -2.58 -0.62
CA GLY A 13 9.88 -1.88 -1.40
C GLY A 13 9.66 -0.44 -1.00
N LEU A 14 8.95 0.28 -1.86
CA LEU A 14 8.49 1.65 -1.65
C LEU A 14 6.97 1.68 -1.71
N ILE A 15 6.33 2.12 -0.64
CA ILE A 15 4.90 2.46 -0.66
C ILE A 15 4.81 3.97 -0.86
N GLN A 16 4.02 4.39 -1.84
CA GLN A 16 3.74 5.80 -2.08
C GLN A 16 2.25 6.05 -1.92
N GLU A 17 1.89 7.15 -1.27
CA GLU A 17 0.51 7.60 -1.15
C GLU A 17 0.37 9.06 -1.60
N ARG A 18 -0.73 9.38 -2.27
CA ARG A 18 -1.10 10.75 -2.65
C ARG A 18 -2.54 11.06 -2.26
N ASN A 19 -2.74 12.16 -1.55
CA ASN A 19 -4.06 12.68 -1.24
C ASN A 19 -4.75 13.19 -2.51
N ILE A 20 -5.94 12.65 -2.81
CA ILE A 20 -6.65 12.97 -4.06
C ILE A 20 -7.20 14.41 -4.11
N ASN A 21 -7.32 15.08 -2.95
CA ASN A 21 -7.87 16.43 -2.85
C ASN A 21 -6.77 17.49 -2.77
N THR A 22 -5.67 17.21 -2.07
CA THR A 22 -4.58 18.18 -1.82
C THR A 22 -3.36 17.98 -2.69
N ASN A 23 -3.23 16.83 -3.36
CA ASN A 23 -2.01 16.38 -4.05
C ASN A 23 -0.77 16.25 -3.15
N GLU A 24 -0.95 16.26 -1.82
CA GLU A 24 0.13 15.93 -0.89
C GLU A 24 0.57 14.47 -1.11
N THR A 25 1.88 14.24 -1.11
CA THR A 25 2.48 12.92 -1.32
C THR A 25 3.32 12.52 -0.12
N VAL A 26 3.26 11.24 0.25
CA VAL A 26 4.13 10.64 1.27
C VAL A 26 4.71 9.33 0.75
N GLU A 27 5.92 9.02 1.18
CA GLU A 27 6.64 7.82 0.77
C GLU A 27 7.17 7.06 1.99
N PHE A 28 7.07 5.74 1.93
CA PHE A 28 7.52 4.82 2.97
C PHE A 28 8.42 3.75 2.35
N GLU A 29 9.71 3.82 2.65
CA GLU A 29 10.66 2.76 2.33
C GLU A 29 10.50 1.63 3.37
N VAL A 30 10.18 0.42 2.90
CA VAL A 30 9.77 -0.71 3.73
C VAL A 30 10.54 -1.96 3.36
N SER A 31 10.90 -2.80 4.34
CA SER A 31 11.66 -4.02 4.09
C SER A 31 11.28 -5.15 5.03
N GLY A 32 11.61 -6.39 4.64
CA GLY A 32 11.48 -7.56 5.50
C GLY A 32 12.45 -7.55 6.69
N ASP A 33 13.52 -6.77 6.64
CA ASP A 33 14.51 -6.63 7.73
C ASP A 33 13.99 -5.79 8.89
N LYS A 34 13.00 -4.92 8.62
CA LYS A 34 12.37 -4.05 9.61
C LYS A 34 10.86 -4.09 9.43
N ILE A 35 10.23 -4.93 10.25
CA ILE A 35 8.77 -5.12 10.21
C ILE A 35 8.07 -3.85 10.69
N GLU A 36 7.38 -3.21 9.75
CA GLU A 36 6.55 -2.02 9.96
C GLU A 36 5.20 -2.20 9.26
N ALA A 37 4.18 -1.55 9.82
CA ALA A 37 2.84 -1.53 9.26
C ALA A 37 2.55 -0.14 8.69
N VAL A 38 2.27 -0.07 7.40
CA VAL A 38 1.82 1.16 6.71
C VAL A 38 0.32 1.08 6.50
N TYR A 39 -0.39 2.15 6.83
CA TYR A 39 -1.85 2.24 6.70
C TYR A 39 -2.22 3.03 5.46
N MET A 40 -2.96 2.39 4.57
CA MET A 40 -3.51 3.02 3.38
C MET A 40 -4.89 3.54 3.75
N ILE A 41 -4.99 4.86 3.93
CA ILE A 41 -6.19 5.52 4.42
C ILE A 41 -7.11 5.97 3.28
N PRO A 42 -8.45 5.99 3.48
CA PRO A 42 -9.37 6.48 2.47
C PRO A 42 -9.05 7.91 2.02
N GLY A 43 -9.21 8.16 0.72
CA GLY A 43 -8.89 9.46 0.11
C GLY A 43 -7.41 9.62 -0.28
N TRP A 44 -6.59 8.59 -0.06
CA TRP A 44 -5.21 8.54 -0.54
C TRP A 44 -5.07 7.40 -1.55
N THR A 45 -4.79 7.75 -2.82
CA THR A 45 -4.40 6.75 -3.80
C THR A 45 -2.99 6.27 -3.47
N HIS A 46 -2.71 5.00 -3.71
CA HIS A 46 -1.45 4.40 -3.27
C HIS A 46 -0.96 3.33 -4.24
N ASN A 47 0.35 3.11 -4.22
CA ASN A 47 1.00 2.04 -4.95
C ASN A 47 2.06 1.36 -4.05
N ILE A 48 2.58 0.23 -4.51
CA ILE A 48 3.75 -0.42 -3.92
C ILE A 48 4.69 -0.86 -5.04
N ILE A 49 5.98 -0.60 -4.87
CA ILE A 49 7.03 -0.87 -5.86
C ILE A 49 8.06 -1.81 -5.22
N ASN A 50 8.42 -2.90 -5.90
CA ASN A 50 9.56 -3.72 -5.51
C ASN A 50 10.86 -3.01 -5.94
N LEU A 51 11.67 -2.58 -4.97
CA LEU A 51 12.98 -1.96 -5.18
C LEU A 51 14.12 -2.98 -5.24
N SER A 52 13.84 -4.23 -4.89
CA SER A 52 14.81 -5.32 -4.92
C SER A 52 15.19 -5.68 -6.35
N LYS A 53 16.48 -5.90 -6.61
CA LYS A 53 16.96 -6.30 -7.95
C LYS A 53 16.70 -7.78 -8.25
N THR A 54 16.80 -8.62 -7.23
CA THR A 54 16.80 -10.09 -7.37
C THR A 54 15.82 -10.79 -6.46
N GLU A 55 15.30 -10.09 -5.45
CA GLU A 55 14.42 -10.68 -4.44
C GLU A 55 12.95 -10.37 -4.74
N ASN A 56 12.08 -11.31 -4.38
CA ASN A 56 10.65 -11.06 -4.40
C ASN A 56 10.27 -10.17 -3.23
N LEU A 57 9.42 -9.19 -3.49
CA LEU A 57 8.74 -8.45 -2.43
C LEU A 57 7.54 -9.28 -1.96
N VAL A 58 7.54 -9.70 -0.69
CA VAL A 58 6.42 -10.41 -0.07
C VAL A 58 5.79 -9.49 0.96
N THR A 59 4.54 -9.12 0.70
CA THR A 59 3.75 -8.20 1.53
C THR A 59 2.51 -8.90 2.05
N VAL A 60 2.34 -8.90 3.36
CA VAL A 60 1.07 -9.27 4.00
C VAL A 60 0.15 -8.06 3.94
N MET A 61 -1.04 -8.25 3.38
CA MET A 61 -2.05 -7.20 3.27
C MET A 61 -3.27 -7.61 4.09
N THR A 62 -3.73 -6.70 4.95
CA THR A 62 -5.00 -6.84 5.66
C THR A 62 -5.93 -5.72 5.26
N CYS A 63 -7.21 -6.04 5.15
CA CYS A 63 -8.28 -5.09 4.83
C CYS A 63 -9.29 -5.09 5.96
N ASN A 64 -9.94 -3.95 6.20
CA ASN A 64 -11.02 -3.83 7.19
C ASN A 64 -12.32 -4.55 6.78
N GLU A 65 -12.45 -4.93 5.52
CA GLU A 65 -13.59 -5.65 4.98
C GLU A 65 -13.17 -6.70 3.94
N ILE A 66 -14.01 -7.72 3.76
CA ILE A 66 -13.83 -8.75 2.73
C ILE A 66 -14.19 -8.14 1.38
N PHE A 67 -13.38 -8.42 0.36
CA PHE A 67 -13.65 -7.97 -1.00
C PHE A 67 -15.02 -8.45 -1.51
N ASP A 68 -15.88 -7.50 -1.90
CA ASP A 68 -17.16 -7.76 -2.57
C ASP A 68 -17.08 -7.24 -4.03
N PRO A 69 -17.09 -8.13 -5.05
CA PRO A 69 -17.08 -7.71 -6.45
C PRO A 69 -18.24 -6.78 -6.85
N LYS A 70 -19.36 -6.81 -6.13
CA LYS A 70 -20.53 -5.94 -6.38
C LYS A 70 -20.37 -4.56 -5.74
N LYS A 71 -19.45 -4.42 -4.77
CA LYS A 71 -19.15 -3.19 -4.04
C LYS A 71 -17.63 -3.13 -3.77
N PRO A 72 -16.81 -2.96 -4.82
CA PRO A 72 -15.36 -3.14 -4.70
C PRO A 72 -14.66 -2.06 -3.87
N ASP A 73 -15.30 -0.91 -3.64
CA ASP A 73 -14.77 0.28 -2.93
C ASP A 73 -13.31 0.58 -3.29
N THR A 74 -12.97 0.45 -4.59
CA THR A 74 -11.63 0.62 -5.14
C THR A 74 -11.76 1.33 -6.49
N PHE A 75 -11.05 2.45 -6.64
CA PHE A 75 -11.09 3.28 -7.84
C PHE A 75 -9.66 3.59 -8.27
N PHE A 76 -9.37 3.41 -9.56
CA PHE A 76 -8.02 3.66 -10.07
C PHE A 76 -7.72 5.16 -10.09
N GLU A 77 -6.57 5.54 -9.53
CA GLU A 77 -5.98 6.85 -9.72
C GLU A 77 -4.46 6.78 -9.58
N LYS A 78 -3.72 7.59 -10.35
CA LYS A 78 -2.25 7.59 -10.30
C LYS A 78 -1.73 8.23 -9.00
N VAL A 79 -0.70 7.62 -8.42
CA VAL A 79 0.18 8.35 -7.49
C VAL A 79 0.99 9.36 -8.29
#